data_AF-A0A140GSE9-F1
#
_entry.id   AF-A0A140GSE9-F1
#
_cell.length_a   1.000
_cell.length_b   1.000
_cell.length_c   1.000
_cell.angle_alpha   90.00
_cell.angle_beta   90.00
_cell.angle_gamma   90.00
#
_symmetry.space_group_name_H-M   'P 1'
#
loop_
_entity.id
_entity.type
_entity.pdbx_description
1 polymer ?
#
loop_
_entity_poly.entity_id
_entity_poly.type
_entity_poly.pdbx_seq_one_letter_code
_entity_poly.pdbx_strand_id
1 'polypeptide(L)'
;MINIKLDENKRGKVIFRANIDECHKDNRILKRALFESRVVKDEFKYNIPMKYFWPIINNVHKELISLSEDSRLEFLEFSDEYEEVYYYNYKATPAYMKKWREEGCPPIFKITINPKDLSVEKKVIFERLI
;
A
#
# COMPACT_ATOMS: atom_id res chain seq x y z
N MET A 1 12.18 9.89 -12.23
CA MET A 1 11.86 8.55 -11.70
C MET A 1 11.01 8.67 -10.44
N ILE A 2 10.18 7.66 -10.19
CA ILE A 2 9.30 7.54 -9.03
C ILE A 2 9.76 6.28 -8.29
N ASN A 3 10.55 6.46 -7.24
CA ASN A 3 11.06 5.33 -6.46
C ASN A 3 10.10 5.06 -5.33
N ILE A 4 9.53 3.85 -5.28
CA ILE A 4 8.57 3.43 -4.26
C ILE A 4 9.13 2.31 -3.39
N LYS A 5 8.65 2.25 -2.16
CA LYS A 5 8.99 1.19 -1.20
C LYS A 5 7.80 0.83 -0.33
N LEU A 6 7.60 -0.48 -0.14
CA LEU A 6 6.66 -1.01 0.84
C LEU A 6 7.44 -1.55 2.04
N ASP A 7 7.27 -0.87 3.18
CA ASP A 7 8.03 -1.12 4.41
C ASP A 7 7.07 -1.43 5.57
N GLU A 8 7.59 -1.92 6.70
CA GLU A 8 6.83 -2.30 7.89
C GLU A 8 7.07 -1.34 9.06
N ASN A 9 5.99 -0.88 9.70
CA ASN A 9 6.12 -0.16 10.95
C ASN A 9 6.27 -1.11 12.16
N LYS A 10 6.64 -0.58 13.33
CA LYS A 10 6.79 -1.38 14.57
C LYS A 10 5.54 -2.18 15.00
N ARG A 11 4.37 -1.90 14.43
CA ARG A 11 3.09 -2.58 14.70
C ARG A 11 2.68 -3.56 13.58
N GLY A 12 3.56 -3.80 12.61
CA GLY A 12 3.31 -4.70 11.49
C GLY A 12 2.46 -4.12 10.35
N LYS A 13 2.14 -2.81 10.40
CA LYS A 13 1.37 -2.15 9.34
C LYS A 13 2.27 -1.83 8.14
N VAL A 14 1.69 -1.88 6.96
CA VAL A 14 2.34 -1.45 5.72
C VAL A 14 2.54 0.06 5.75
N ILE A 15 3.74 0.52 5.42
CA ILE A 15 4.10 1.90 5.12
C ILE A 15 4.44 1.96 3.64
N PHE A 16 3.71 2.78 2.88
CA PHE A 16 4.06 3.11 1.52
C PHE A 16 4.91 4.38 1.49
N ARG A 17 6.15 4.24 1.04
CA ARG A 17 7.11 5.33 0.95
C ARG A 17 7.45 5.63 -0.51
N ALA A 18 7.77 6.88 -0.81
CA ALA A 18 8.21 7.29 -2.13
C ALA A 18 9.27 8.40 -2.09
N ASN A 19 10.15 8.40 -3.09
CA ASN A 19 10.90 9.55 -3.54
C ASN A 19 10.50 9.84 -5.00
N ILE A 20 10.13 11.09 -5.28
CA ILE A 20 9.56 11.48 -6.57
C ILE A 20 10.34 12.67 -7.11
N ASP A 21 10.91 12.51 -8.30
CA ASP A 21 11.60 13.60 -9.00
C ASP A 21 10.64 14.75 -9.32
N GLU A 22 11.13 15.99 -9.24
CA GLU A 22 10.31 17.20 -9.40
C GLU A 22 9.49 17.20 -10.70
N CYS A 23 10.06 16.72 -11.81
CA CYS A 23 9.39 16.67 -13.11
C CYS A 23 8.12 15.82 -13.16
N HIS A 24 7.92 14.89 -12.19
CA HIS A 24 6.73 14.06 -12.12
C HIS A 24 5.67 14.60 -11.15
N LYS A 25 6.00 15.60 -10.31
CA LYS A 25 5.09 16.05 -9.25
C LYS A 25 3.84 16.75 -9.74
N ASP A 26 3.84 17.27 -10.97
CA ASP A 26 2.66 17.87 -11.59
C ASP A 26 1.64 16.86 -12.13
N ASN A 27 1.98 15.56 -12.17
CA ASN A 27 0.99 14.52 -12.43
C ASN A 27 -0.12 14.59 -11.38
N ARG A 28 -1.39 14.67 -11.81
CA ARG A 28 -2.54 14.89 -10.92
C ARG A 28 -2.65 13.89 -9.76
N ILE A 29 -2.36 12.61 -10.02
CA ILE A 29 -2.46 11.54 -9.02
C ILE A 29 -1.31 11.68 -8.01
N LEU A 30 -0.10 11.89 -8.50
CA LEU A 30 1.08 12.10 -7.64
C LEU A 30 0.95 13.38 -6.82
N LYS A 31 0.49 14.47 -7.42
CA LYS A 31 0.23 15.74 -6.74
C LYS A 31 -0.74 15.56 -5.58
N ARG A 32 -1.84 14.83 -5.79
CA ARG A 32 -2.82 14.55 -4.76
C ARG A 32 -2.27 13.62 -3.67
N ALA A 33 -1.56 12.57 -4.06
CA ALA A 33 -0.91 11.65 -3.13
C ALA A 33 0.10 12.38 -2.23
N LEU A 34 0.95 13.22 -2.83
CA LEU A 34 1.96 14.03 -2.13
C LEU A 34 1.35 15.08 -1.20
N PHE A 35 0.22 15.70 -1.58
CA PHE A 35 -0.50 16.65 -0.74
C PHE A 35 -0.97 16.02 0.59
N GLU A 36 -1.42 14.76 0.56
CA GLU A 36 -1.84 14.02 1.76
C GLU A 36 -0.70 13.23 2.42
N SER A 37 0.52 13.32 1.88
CA SER A 37 1.67 12.57 2.37
C SER A 37 2.30 13.26 3.57
N ARG A 38 2.87 12.45 4.46
CA ARG A 38 3.77 12.96 5.50
C ARG A 38 5.18 13.04 4.94
N VAL A 39 5.81 14.20 5.01
CA VAL A 39 7.23 14.37 4.66
C VAL A 39 8.12 13.82 5.77
N VAL A 40 9.16 13.08 5.39
CA VAL A 40 10.15 12.47 6.30
C VAL A 40 11.58 12.78 5.87
N LYS A 41 12.51 12.81 6.83
CA LYS A 41 13.95 13.01 6.59
C LYS A 41 14.63 11.65 6.37
N ASP A 42 14.34 11.03 5.24
CA ASP A 42 14.83 9.71 4.83
C ASP A 42 15.10 9.73 3.31
N GLU A 43 15.71 8.68 2.76
CA GLU A 43 15.90 8.52 1.31
C GLU A 43 14.55 8.59 0.56
N PHE A 44 13.53 7.92 1.11
CA PHE A 44 12.15 8.03 0.66
C PHE A 44 11.46 9.18 1.41
N LYS A 45 11.44 10.36 0.78
CA LYS A 45 10.99 11.63 1.39
C LYS A 45 9.52 11.68 1.80
N TYR A 46 8.68 10.79 1.27
CA TYR A 46 7.23 10.82 1.49
C TYR A 46 6.72 9.49 2.04
N ASN A 47 5.97 9.54 3.14
CA ASN A 47 5.08 8.47 3.54
C ASN A 47 3.69 8.76 2.96
N ILE A 48 3.35 8.03 1.90
CA ILE A 48 2.11 8.19 1.14
C ILE A 48 1.02 7.31 1.76
N PRO A 49 -0.23 7.80 1.91
CA PRO A 49 -1.35 6.96 2.32
C PRO A 49 -1.55 5.77 1.37
N MET A 50 -1.72 4.56 1.91
CA MET A 50 -1.84 3.32 1.13
C MET A 50 -2.96 3.34 0.07
N LYS A 51 -4.05 4.09 0.29
CA LYS A 51 -5.13 4.27 -0.69
C LYS A 51 -4.65 4.81 -2.05
N TYR A 52 -3.48 5.45 -2.11
CA TYR A 52 -2.87 5.94 -3.35
C TYR A 52 -1.98 4.91 -4.04
N PHE A 53 -1.65 3.78 -3.41
CA PHE A 53 -0.82 2.74 -4.02
C PHE A 53 -1.44 2.24 -5.33
N TRP A 54 -2.70 1.79 -5.28
CA TRP A 54 -3.44 1.31 -6.45
C TRP A 54 -3.59 2.37 -7.56
N PRO A 55 -4.07 3.60 -7.27
CA PRO A 55 -4.09 4.68 -8.26
C PRO A 55 -2.73 4.94 -8.93
N ILE A 56 -1.64 4.92 -8.17
CA ILE A 56 -0.30 5.17 -8.72
C ILE A 56 0.13 4.03 -9.64
N ILE A 57 0.08 2.78 -9.17
CA ILE A 57 0.52 1.60 -9.94
C ILE A 57 -0.29 1.44 -11.24
N ASN A 58 -1.59 1.76 -11.22
CA ASN A 58 -2.48 1.52 -12.37
C ASN A 58 -2.50 2.67 -13.39
N ASN A 59 -2.16 3.91 -12.99
CA ASN A 59 -2.35 5.09 -13.85
C ASN A 59 -1.06 5.84 -14.19
N VAL A 60 0.05 5.52 -13.52
CA VAL A 60 1.37 6.05 -13.88
C VAL A 60 2.06 5.03 -14.76
N HIS A 61 2.73 5.49 -15.83
CA HIS A 61 3.52 4.63 -16.70
C HIS A 61 4.53 3.83 -15.87
N LYS A 62 4.44 2.50 -15.95
CA LYS A 62 5.23 1.57 -15.12
C LYS A 62 6.74 1.77 -15.26
N GLU A 63 7.20 2.15 -16.45
CA GLU A 63 8.61 2.48 -16.74
C GLU A 63 9.17 3.64 -15.90
N LEU A 64 8.29 4.50 -15.36
CA LEU A 64 8.68 5.61 -14.49
C LEU A 64 8.78 5.19 -13.02
N ILE A 65 8.24 4.02 -12.67
CA ILE A 65 8.14 3.52 -11.30
C ILE A 65 9.23 2.49 -11.07
N SER A 66 10.07 2.71 -10.05
CA SER A 66 10.99 1.69 -9.56
C SER A 66 10.52 1.22 -8.17
N LEU A 67 10.48 -0.09 -7.96
CA LEU A 67 10.19 -0.68 -6.66
C LEU A 67 11.52 -1.06 -6.00
N SER A 68 11.75 -0.56 -4.79
CA SER A 68 12.95 -0.87 -4.02
C SER A 68 13.05 -2.38 -3.73
N GLU A 69 14.23 -2.96 -3.91
CA GLU A 69 14.48 -4.40 -3.77
C GLU A 69 14.19 -4.94 -2.36
N ASP A 70 14.30 -4.08 -1.33
CA ASP A 70 14.00 -4.44 0.05
C ASP A 70 12.52 -4.27 0.42
N SER A 71 11.67 -3.98 -0.57
CA SER A 71 10.22 -3.95 -0.38
C SER A 71 9.68 -5.33 -0.04
N ARG A 72 8.74 -5.38 0.89
CA ARG A 72 7.98 -6.60 1.15
C ARG A 72 6.81 -6.68 0.17
N LEU A 73 6.85 -7.70 -0.67
CA LEU A 73 5.97 -7.82 -1.83
C LEU A 73 4.63 -8.49 -1.54
N GLU A 74 4.44 -8.96 -0.31
CA GLU A 74 3.21 -9.64 0.10
C GLU A 74 2.65 -9.00 1.36
N PHE A 75 1.37 -8.64 1.38
CA PHE A 75 0.71 -8.12 2.57
C PHE A 75 -0.78 -8.49 2.60
N LEU A 76 -1.41 -8.29 3.76
CA LEU A 76 -2.82 -8.54 4.01
C LEU A 76 -3.62 -7.25 3.89
N GLU A 77 -4.80 -7.35 3.30
CA GLU A 77 -5.76 -6.27 3.11
C GLU A 77 -7.16 -6.75 3.51
N PHE A 78 -7.89 -5.94 4.27
CA PHE A 78 -9.36 -6.00 4.33
C PHE A 78 -9.90 -4.57 4.38
N SER A 79 -11.18 -4.41 4.07
CA SER A 79 -11.89 -3.12 4.16
C SER A 79 -13.03 -3.20 5.17
N ASP A 80 -13.56 -2.05 5.54
CA ASP A 80 -14.91 -1.98 6.09
C ASP A 80 -15.98 -2.40 5.07
N GLU A 81 -17.23 -2.47 5.52
CA GLU A 81 -18.40 -2.89 4.72
C GLU A 81 -18.63 -2.00 3.48
N TYR A 82 -18.29 -0.72 3.57
CA TYR A 82 -18.51 0.27 2.51
C TYR A 82 -17.31 0.47 1.60
N GLU A 83 -16.20 -0.26 1.83
CA GLU A 83 -14.94 -0.10 1.11
C GLU A 83 -14.37 1.33 1.15
N GLU A 84 -14.62 2.08 2.23
CA GLU A 84 -14.08 3.42 2.43
C GLU A 84 -12.76 3.38 3.20
N VAL A 85 -12.62 2.45 4.14
CA VAL A 85 -11.45 2.32 5.01
C VAL A 85 -10.80 0.96 4.80
N TYR A 86 -9.54 0.99 4.34
CA TYR A 86 -8.73 -0.20 4.13
C TYR A 86 -7.65 -0.35 5.20
N TYR A 87 -7.42 -1.60 5.58
CA TYR A 87 -6.47 -2.00 6.62
C TYR A 87 -5.38 -2.90 6.05
N TYR A 88 -4.13 -2.46 6.18
CA TYR A 88 -2.96 -3.09 5.56
C TYR A 88 -1.93 -3.54 6.60
N ASN A 89 -1.63 -4.84 6.64
CA ASN A 89 -0.63 -5.42 7.55
C ASN A 89 0.16 -6.55 6.86
N TYR A 90 1.44 -6.72 7.18
CA TYR A 90 2.21 -7.86 6.64
C TYR A 90 1.84 -9.21 7.26
N LYS A 91 1.29 -9.17 8.48
CA LYS A 91 0.92 -10.35 9.25
C LYS A 91 -0.41 -10.11 9.97
N ALA A 92 -1.14 -11.19 10.22
CA ALA A 92 -2.37 -11.19 11.01
C ALA A 92 -2.06 -10.98 12.51
N THR A 93 -1.60 -9.78 12.88
CA THR A 93 -1.29 -9.43 14.27
C THR A 93 -2.55 -9.42 15.14
N PRO A 94 -2.46 -9.56 16.47
CA PRO A 94 -3.63 -9.46 17.35
C PRO A 94 -4.41 -8.15 17.18
N ALA A 95 -3.71 -7.02 16.96
CA ALA A 95 -4.33 -5.73 16.73
C ALA A 95 -5.06 -5.66 15.37
N TYR A 96 -4.48 -6.24 14.32
CA TYR A 96 -5.10 -6.35 13.00
C TYR A 96 -6.36 -7.21 13.06
N MET A 97 -6.29 -8.38 13.70
CA MET A 97 -7.43 -9.28 13.85
C MET A 97 -8.52 -8.72 14.77
N LYS A 98 -8.15 -7.88 15.75
CA LYS A 98 -9.13 -7.13 16.54
C LYS A 98 -9.93 -6.17 15.65
N LYS A 99 -9.24 -5.37 14.82
CA LYS A 99 -9.88 -4.46 13.86
C LYS A 99 -10.75 -5.21 12.87
N TRP A 100 -10.26 -6.32 12.34
CA TRP A 100 -11.02 -7.19 11.44
C TRP A 100 -12.38 -7.64 12.02
N ARG A 101 -12.42 -8.00 13.31
CA ARG A 101 -13.68 -8.33 14.00
C ARG A 101 -14.58 -7.11 14.24
N GLU A 102 -13.98 -5.96 14.51
CA GLU A 102 -14.73 -4.70 14.67
C GLU A 102 -15.42 -4.29 13.36
N GLU A 103 -14.81 -4.56 12.21
CA GLU A 103 -15.38 -4.33 10.86
C GLU A 103 -16.31 -5.46 10.37
N GLY A 104 -16.77 -6.35 11.26
CA GLY A 104 -17.75 -7.37 10.88
C GLY A 104 -17.19 -8.63 10.21
N CYS A 105 -15.87 -8.88 10.33
CA CYS A 105 -15.21 -10.07 9.79
C CYS A 105 -15.26 -10.21 8.25
N PRO A 106 -14.89 -9.18 7.46
CA PRO A 106 -14.85 -9.22 6.00
C PRO A 106 -13.82 -10.24 5.47
N PRO A 107 -13.81 -10.59 4.17
CA PRO A 107 -12.72 -11.38 3.61
C PRO A 107 -11.36 -10.67 3.81
N ILE A 108 -10.35 -11.42 4.24
CA ILE A 108 -8.96 -10.96 4.25
C ILE A 108 -8.31 -11.44 2.97
N PHE A 109 -7.79 -10.48 2.22
CA PHE A 109 -7.04 -10.71 0.99
C PHE A 109 -5.55 -10.72 1.28
N LYS A 110 -4.83 -11.60 0.59
CA LYS A 110 -3.38 -11.48 0.38
C LYS A 110 -3.16 -10.75 -0.94
N ILE A 111 -2.39 -9.68 -0.88
CA ILE A 111 -1.90 -8.93 -2.01
C ILE A 111 -0.45 -9.37 -2.28
N THR A 112 -0.15 -9.75 -3.52
CA THR A 112 1.18 -10.16 -3.96
C THR A 112 1.61 -9.30 -5.15
N ILE A 113 2.78 -8.67 -5.07
CA ILE A 113 3.30 -7.78 -6.12
C ILE A 113 4.45 -8.46 -6.86
N ASN A 114 4.37 -8.48 -8.19
CA ASN A 114 5.49 -8.90 -9.03
C ASN A 114 6.47 -7.74 -9.21
N PRO A 115 7.73 -7.87 -8.77
CA PRO A 115 8.68 -6.76 -8.80
C PRO A 115 9.18 -6.44 -10.22
N LYS A 116 8.97 -7.33 -11.20
CA LYS A 116 9.44 -7.14 -12.58
C LYS A 116 8.53 -6.21 -13.39
N ASP A 117 7.22 -6.36 -13.23
CA ASP A 117 6.22 -5.68 -14.05
C ASP A 117 5.17 -4.92 -13.23
N LEU A 118 5.33 -4.88 -11.91
CA LEU A 118 4.40 -4.27 -10.94
C LEU A 118 2.96 -4.78 -11.09
N SER A 119 2.76 -5.97 -11.68
CA SER A 119 1.46 -6.63 -11.63
C SER A 119 1.15 -7.05 -10.19
N VAL A 120 -0.12 -7.02 -9.84
CA VAL A 120 -0.56 -7.32 -8.48
C VAL A 120 -1.65 -8.38 -8.52
N GLU A 121 -1.46 -9.43 -7.74
CA GLU A 121 -2.44 -10.48 -7.49
C GLU A 121 -3.16 -10.19 -6.17
N LYS A 122 -4.48 -10.34 -6.15
CA LYS A 122 -5.32 -10.22 -4.95
C LYS A 122 -6.09 -11.53 -4.78
N LYS A 123 -5.85 -12.22 -3.66
CA LYS A 123 -6.45 -13.53 -3.36
C LYS A 123 -7.08 -13.55 -1.98
N VAL A 124 -8.31 -14.03 -1.85
CA VAL A 124 -8.92 -14.30 -0.54
C VAL A 124 -8.14 -15.43 0.13
N ILE A 125 -7.64 -15.20 1.34
CA ILE A 125 -6.90 -16.21 2.12
C ILE A 125 -7.58 -16.58 3.45
N PHE A 126 -8.55 -15.78 3.87
CA PHE A 126 -9.30 -16.02 5.09
C PHE A 126 -10.66 -15.36 4.99
N GLU A 127 -11.69 -16.11 5.30
CA GLU A 127 -13.07 -15.65 5.29
C GLU A 127 -13.81 -16.31 6.45
N ARG A 128 -14.85 -15.64 6.94
CA ARG A 128 -15.70 -16.21 7.98
C ARG A 128 -16.51 -17.36 7.37
N LEU A 129 -16.37 -18.55 7.94
CA LEU A 129 -17.27 -19.67 7.65
C LEU A 129 -18.66 -19.29 8.22
N ILE A 130 -19.65 -19.20 7.33
CA ILE A 130 -21.05 -18.95 7.67
C ILE A 130 -21.72 -20.27 8.02
#